data_AF-A0AAD7D8U8-F1
#
_entry.id   AF-A0AAD7D8U8-F1
#
_cell.length_a   1.000
_cell.length_b   1.000
_cell.length_c   1.000
_cell.angle_alpha   90.00
_cell.angle_beta   90.00
_cell.angle_gamma   90.00
#
_symmetry.space_group_name_H-M   'P 1'
#
loop_
_entity.id
_entity.type
_entity.pdbx_description
1 polymer ?
#
loop_
_entity_poly.entity_id
_entity_poly.type
_entity_poly.pdbx_seq_one_letter_code
_entity_poly.pdbx_strand_id
1 'polypeptide(L)'
;CCVCGKNVAGPDRQNHMGAHIFLSQRGLQEGQVSPTYPCGFCGKTTSNGGCSLAIRGGKATSSCHEVYEFQIAAASKSTVTKPCTNVPIRCTLCT
;
A
#
# COMPACT_ATOMS: atom_id res chain seq x y z
N CYS A 1 -9.21 6.53 -7.30
CA CYS A 1 -8.79 6.79 -5.91
C CYS A 1 -10.05 7.10 -5.12
N CYS A 2 -10.33 6.33 -4.07
CA CYS A 2 -11.54 6.52 -3.25
C CYS A 2 -11.49 7.77 -2.35
N VAL A 3 -10.30 8.37 -2.16
CA VAL A 3 -10.13 9.59 -1.35
C VAL A 3 -10.41 10.84 -2.18
N CYS A 4 -9.84 10.97 -3.38
CA CYS A 4 -9.91 12.19 -4.19
C CYS A 4 -10.49 12.02 -5.60
N GLY A 5 -11.05 10.85 -5.92
CA GLY A 5 -11.67 10.57 -7.23
C GLY A 5 -10.70 10.35 -8.40
N LYS A 6 -9.42 10.72 -8.29
CA LYS A 6 -8.44 10.57 -9.39
C LYS A 6 -8.27 9.11 -9.85
N ASN A 7 -8.24 8.88 -11.16
CA ASN A 7 -7.92 7.57 -11.72
C ASN A 7 -6.39 7.36 -11.63
N VAL A 8 -5.96 6.37 -10.86
CA VAL A 8 -4.54 6.07 -10.62
C VAL A 8 -4.32 4.58 -10.82
N ALA A 9 -3.50 4.21 -11.80
CA ALA A 9 -3.31 2.83 -12.21
C ALA A 9 -2.08 2.19 -11.54
N GLY A 10 -2.20 0.88 -11.26
CA GLY A 10 -1.06 0.02 -10.98
C GLY A 10 -0.12 0.53 -9.87
N PRO A 11 1.21 0.51 -10.09
CA PRO A 11 2.22 0.85 -9.09
C PRO A 11 2.08 2.26 -8.48
N ASP A 12 1.56 3.22 -9.25
CA ASP A 12 1.42 4.61 -8.77
C ASP A 12 0.36 4.75 -7.69
N ARG A 13 -0.51 3.74 -7.52
CA ARG A 13 -1.57 3.75 -6.51
C ARG A 13 -1.04 3.91 -5.09
N GLN A 14 0.02 3.19 -4.75
CA GLN A 14 0.59 3.24 -3.40
C GLN A 14 1.27 4.58 -3.12
N ASN A 15 2.02 5.11 -4.08
CA ASN A 15 2.64 6.44 -3.95
C ASN A 15 1.56 7.53 -3.80
N HIS A 16 0.51 7.45 -4.61
CA HIS A 16 -0.62 8.37 -4.53
C HIS A 16 -1.35 8.29 -3.19
N MET A 17 -1.64 7.09 -2.68
CA MET A 17 -2.27 6.91 -1.38
C MET A 17 -1.35 7.32 -0.23
N GLY A 18 -0.03 7.13 -0.38
CA GLY A 18 0.97 7.59 0.57
C GLY A 18 0.93 9.09 0.79
N ALA A 19 0.70 9.88 -0.26
CA ALA A 19 0.50 11.33 -0.13
C ALA A 19 -0.73 11.66 0.73
N HIS A 20 -1.86 10.98 0.51
CA HIS A 20 -3.07 11.17 1.32
C HIS A 20 -2.85 10.79 2.79
N ILE A 21 -2.19 9.66 3.04
CA ILE A 21 -1.84 9.22 4.40
C ILE A 21 -0.95 10.25 5.08
N PHE A 22 0.09 10.72 4.40
CA PHE A 22 1.03 11.70 4.93
C PHE A 22 0.34 13.03 5.28
N LEU A 23 -0.45 13.58 4.35
CA LEU A 23 -1.18 14.83 4.58
C LEU A 23 -2.21 14.68 5.71
N SER A 24 -2.95 13.57 5.74
CA SER A 24 -3.90 13.26 6.81
C SER A 24 -3.22 13.19 8.18
N GLN A 25 -2.02 12.61 8.28
CA GLN A 25 -1.23 12.56 9.52
C GLN A 25 -0.72 13.94 9.96
N ARG A 26 -0.61 14.89 9.02
CA ARG A 26 -0.26 16.29 9.30
C ARG A 26 -1.48 17.16 9.65
N GLY A 27 -2.68 16.59 9.69
CA GLY A 27 -3.92 17.34 9.88
C GLY A 27 -4.33 18.17 8.67
N LEU A 28 -3.70 17.95 7.51
CA LEU A 28 -4.01 18.60 6.25
C LEU A 28 -5.01 17.70 5.51
N GLN A 29 -6.30 17.97 5.65
CA GLN A 29 -7.35 17.08 5.11
C GLN A 29 -7.47 17.19 3.58
N GLU A 30 -7.42 16.05 2.89
CA GLU A 30 -7.93 15.90 1.51
C GLU A 30 -8.98 14.77 1.36
N GLY A 31 -9.38 14.09 2.43
CA GLY A 31 -10.48 13.09 2.42
C GLY A 31 -10.44 12.09 3.58
N GLN A 32 -11.30 11.06 3.54
CA GLN A 32 -11.39 10.03 4.59
C GLN A 32 -10.26 9.00 4.48
N VAL A 33 -9.18 9.21 5.21
CA VAL A 33 -8.13 8.21 5.46
C VAL A 33 -8.21 7.73 6.90
N SER A 34 -7.99 6.43 7.13
CA SER A 34 -7.96 5.85 8.47
C SER A 34 -6.81 6.45 9.28
N PRO A 35 -7.06 6.95 10.50
CA PRO A 35 -6.00 7.47 11.36
C PRO A 35 -5.12 6.36 11.94
N THR A 36 -5.60 5.12 11.94
CA THR A 36 -4.93 3.97 12.53
C THR A 36 -4.78 2.87 11.48
N TYR A 37 -3.53 2.47 11.23
CA TYR A 37 -3.13 1.49 10.22
C TYR A 37 -3.86 1.66 8.85
N PRO A 38 -3.60 2.76 8.14
CA PRO A 38 -4.23 2.99 6.84
C PRO A 38 -3.71 2.04 5.76
N CYS A 39 -4.63 1.54 4.94
CA CYS A 39 -4.31 0.72 3.78
C CYS A 39 -3.64 1.55 2.69
N GLY A 40 -2.49 1.09 2.19
CA GLY A 40 -1.76 1.76 1.10
C GLY A 40 -2.46 1.76 -0.27
N PHE A 41 -3.64 1.15 -0.41
CA PHE A 41 -4.40 1.12 -1.68
C PHE A 41 -5.65 1.99 -1.66
N CYS A 42 -6.38 1.97 -0.53
CA CYS A 42 -7.68 2.64 -0.40
C CYS A 42 -7.79 3.55 0.83
N GLY A 43 -6.75 3.66 1.66
CA GLY A 43 -6.74 4.53 2.84
C GLY A 43 -7.60 4.04 4.02
N LYS A 44 -8.47 3.03 3.85
CA LYS A 44 -9.28 2.44 4.93
C LYS A 44 -8.43 1.65 5.92
N THR A 45 -8.96 1.33 7.09
CA THR A 45 -8.23 0.59 8.13
C THR A 45 -7.82 -0.82 7.67
N THR A 46 -6.67 -1.29 8.15
CA THR A 46 -6.24 -2.70 8.07
C THR A 46 -6.54 -3.50 9.35
N SER A 47 -7.10 -2.87 10.38
CA SER A 47 -7.44 -3.51 11.66
C SER A 47 -8.87 -4.08 11.65
N ASN A 48 -9.17 -4.98 12.59
CA ASN A 48 -10.53 -5.48 12.89
C ASN A 48 -11.34 -5.91 11.65
N GLY A 49 -10.76 -6.74 10.78
CA GLY A 49 -11.44 -7.21 9.56
C GLY A 49 -11.38 -6.23 8.38
N GLY A 50 -10.55 -5.19 8.47
CA GLY A 50 -10.24 -4.29 7.37
C GLY A 50 -9.39 -4.92 6.26
N CYS A 51 -8.73 -4.08 5.46
CA CYS A 51 -7.87 -4.56 4.38
C CYS A 51 -6.71 -5.41 4.95
N SER A 52 -6.53 -6.62 4.43
CA SER A 52 -5.47 -7.52 4.87
C SER A 52 -4.38 -7.66 3.82
N LEU A 53 -3.19 -8.08 4.27
CA LEU A 53 -2.03 -8.42 3.44
C LEU A 53 -1.53 -9.80 3.87
N ALA A 54 -1.23 -10.65 2.89
CA ALA A 54 -0.67 -11.98 3.13
C ALA A 54 0.37 -12.33 2.07
N ILE A 55 1.44 -13.01 2.49
CA ILE A 55 2.41 -13.63 1.59
C ILE A 55 2.11 -15.13 1.55
N ARG A 56 1.72 -15.65 0.39
CA ARG A 56 1.44 -17.09 0.17
C ARG A 56 2.23 -17.58 -1.02
N GLY A 57 3.05 -18.62 -0.84
CA GLY A 57 3.86 -19.20 -1.93
C GLY A 57 4.78 -18.18 -2.63
N GLY A 58 5.32 -17.21 -1.88
CA GLY A 58 6.19 -16.16 -2.43
C GLY A 58 5.46 -15.00 -3.12
N LYS A 59 4.12 -15.00 -3.16
CA LYS A 59 3.32 -13.91 -3.71
C LYS A 59 2.65 -13.11 -2.60
N ALA A 60 2.77 -11.79 -2.65
CA ALA A 60 1.96 -10.91 -1.80
C ALA A 60 0.55 -10.76 -2.40
N THR A 61 -0.44 -10.79 -1.52
CA THR A 61 -1.86 -10.66 -1.85
C THR A 61 -2.51 -9.69 -0.87
N SER A 62 -3.53 -8.96 -1.31
CA SER A 62 -4.34 -8.10 -0.45
C SER A 62 -5.82 -8.37 -0.65
N SER A 63 -6.63 -8.19 0.39
CA SER A 63 -8.09 -8.18 0.29
C SER A 63 -8.66 -6.84 -0.19
N CYS A 64 -7.82 -5.82 -0.40
CA CYS A 64 -8.28 -4.52 -0.86
C CYS A 64 -8.77 -4.57 -2.32
N HIS A 65 -9.94 -4.01 -2.61
CA HIS A 65 -10.51 -3.93 -3.97
C HIS A 65 -9.68 -3.03 -4.93
N GLU A 66 -8.86 -2.13 -4.41
CA GLU A 66 -7.96 -1.26 -5.19
C GLU A 66 -6.55 -1.85 -5.33
N VAL A 67 -6.35 -3.13 -4.97
CA VAL A 67 -5.06 -3.82 -5.09
C VAL A 67 -4.70 -4.01 -6.57
N TYR A 68 -3.42 -3.82 -6.90
CA TYR A 68 -2.85 -4.25 -8.16
C TYR A 68 -1.92 -5.45 -7.92
N GLU A 69 -1.64 -6.22 -8.97
CA GLU A 69 -0.72 -7.35 -8.86
C GLU A 69 0.69 -6.87 -8.48
N PHE A 70 1.15 -7.31 -7.31
CA PHE A 70 2.47 -6.95 -6.79
C PHE A 70 3.57 -7.46 -7.72
N GLN A 71 4.35 -6.53 -8.27
CA GLN A 71 5.48 -6.82 -9.14
C GLN A 71 6.74 -7.17 -8.34
N ILE A 72 6.65 -8.12 -7.39
CA ILE A 72 7.72 -8.43 -6.42
C ILE A 72 9.02 -8.84 -7.13
N ALA A 73 8.92 -9.68 -8.16
CA ALA A 73 10.09 -10.15 -8.92
C ALA A 73 10.79 -9.03 -9.70
N ALA A 74 10.04 -8.00 -10.11
CA ALA A 74 10.62 -6.80 -10.71
C ALA A 74 11.22 -5.89 -9.63
N ALA A 75 10.51 -5.72 -8.51
CA ALA A 75 10.93 -4.91 -7.37
C ALA A 75 12.15 -5.49 -6.63
N SER A 76 12.45 -6.78 -6.80
CA SER A 76 13.65 -7.41 -6.23
C SER A 76 14.94 -7.11 -6.98
N LYS A 77 14.85 -6.44 -8.14
CA LYS A 77 16.02 -6.03 -8.93
C LYS A 77 16.32 -4.56 -8.65
N SER A 78 17.42 -4.29 -7.95
CA SER A 78 17.93 -2.92 -7.83
C SER A 78 18.54 -2.47 -9.15
N THR A 79 18.38 -1.18 -9.46
CA THR A 79 18.99 -0.54 -10.62
C THR A 79 19.66 0.75 -10.17
N VAL A 80 20.54 1.32 -11.01
CA VAL A 80 21.20 2.60 -10.70
C VAL A 80 20.18 3.72 -10.43
N THR A 81 19.07 3.74 -11.17
CA THR A 81 18.00 4.75 -11.02
C THR A 81 16.98 4.41 -9.92
N LYS A 82 16.91 3.14 -9.48
CA LYS A 82 16.04 2.66 -8.40
C LYS A 82 16.83 1.71 -7.50
N PRO A 83 17.67 2.23 -6.59
CA PRO A 83 18.56 1.39 -5.78
C PRO A 83 17.81 0.59 -4.71
N CYS A 84 16.63 1.05 -4.28
CA CYS A 84 15.83 0.40 -3.25
C CYS A 84 14.94 -0.70 -3.84
N THR A 85 14.97 -1.88 -3.22
CA THR A 85 14.06 -2.98 -3.53
C THR A 85 12.82 -2.88 -2.63
N ASN A 86 11.65 -2.61 -3.21
CA ASN A 86 10.38 -2.54 -2.48
C ASN A 86 9.78 -3.94 -2.24
N VAL A 87 10.65 -4.91 -1.91
CA VAL A 87 10.25 -6.31 -1.70
C VAL A 87 9.66 -6.44 -0.29
N PRO A 88 8.45 -7.00 -0.14
CA PRO A 88 7.88 -7.27 1.17
C PRO A 88 8.76 -8.21 2.00
N ILE A 89 9.03 -7.82 3.25
CA ILE A 89 9.80 -8.64 4.19
C ILE A 89 8.81 -9.38 5.11
N ARG A 90 9.05 -10.68 5.34
CA ARG A 90 8.28 -11.44 6.32
C ARG A 90 8.66 -10.98 7.73
N CYS A 91 7.68 -10.50 8.50
CA CYS A 91 7.88 -10.21 9.92
C CYS A 91 8.19 -11.51 10.66
N THR A 92 9.33 -11.58 11.35
CA THR A 92 9.75 -12.76 12.13
C THR A 92 9.12 -12.81 13.52
N LEU A 93 8.48 -11.72 13.96
CA LEU A 93 7.80 -11.63 15.26
C LEU A 93 6.35 -12.12 15.22
N CYS A 94 5.75 -12.15 14.03
CA CYS A 94 4.39 -12.62 13.81
C CYS A 94 4.47 -14.04 13.25
N THR A 95 4.30 -15.04 14.12
CA THR A 95 4.17 -16.46 13.75
C THR A 95 2.78 -16.77 13.23
#